data_AF-A0A7V8GK31-F1
#
_entry.id   AF-A0A7V8GK31-F1
#
_cell.length_a   1.000
_cell.length_b   1.000
_cell.length_c   1.000
_cell.angle_alpha   90.00
_cell.angle_beta   90.00
_cell.angle_gamma   90.00
#
_symmetry.space_group_name_H-M   'P 1'
#
loop_
_entity.id
_entity.type
_entity.pdbx_description
1 polymer ?
#
loop_
_entity_poly.entity_id
_entity_poly.type
_entity_poly.pdbx_seq_one_letter_code
_entity_poly.pdbx_strand_id
1 'polypeptide(L)'
;MRDEPDLAALRDELAAVLKDIGEFASEQRLDGFAKCFERALEDLFAESDFNGFHKDLANPELIPLIAIQLLSAAQSAWVFGGMGSWNDLGFEGEVQDRYEQLSEALYSIINQAIVGATNSSAPQLRSSVGVRAAGGAAKQRPWWKIFG
;
A
#
# COMPACT_ATOMS: atom_id res chain seq x y z
N MET A 1 -10.23 -13.68 -11.88
CA MET A 1 -9.03 -14.22 -11.21
C MET A 1 -8.11 -13.03 -11.08
N ARG A 2 -7.85 -12.53 -9.87
CA ARG A 2 -6.78 -11.53 -9.69
C ARG A 2 -5.52 -12.35 -9.47
N ASP A 3 -4.53 -12.17 -10.33
CA ASP A 3 -3.20 -12.73 -10.10
C ASP A 3 -2.64 -12.13 -8.80
N GLU A 4 -1.92 -12.95 -8.04
CA GLU A 4 -1.25 -12.51 -6.81
C GLU A 4 -0.37 -11.29 -7.14
N PRO A 5 -0.42 -10.20 -6.36
CA PRO A 5 0.45 -9.06 -6.61
C PRO A 5 1.92 -9.47 -6.49
N ASP A 6 2.70 -9.23 -7.55
CA ASP A 6 4.13 -9.40 -7.53
C ASP A 6 4.75 -8.36 -6.60
N LEU A 7 5.16 -8.80 -5.41
CA LEU A 7 5.72 -7.92 -4.38
C LEU A 7 7.02 -7.23 -4.84
N ALA A 8 7.79 -7.87 -5.74
CA ALA A 8 8.98 -7.24 -6.30
C ALA A 8 8.60 -6.10 -7.24
N ALA A 9 7.62 -6.33 -8.12
CA ALA A 9 7.10 -5.28 -9.01
C ALA A 9 6.51 -4.10 -8.20
N LEU A 10 5.72 -4.38 -7.15
CA LEU A 10 5.19 -3.35 -6.26
C LEU A 10 6.28 -2.55 -5.55
N ARG A 11 7.35 -3.21 -5.13
CA ARG A 11 8.50 -2.54 -4.51
C ARG A 11 9.19 -1.62 -5.50
N ASP A 12 9.45 -2.10 -6.71
CA ASP A 12 10.15 -1.32 -7.73
C ASP A 12 9.32 -0.12 -8.19
N GLU A 13 7.99 -0.28 -8.33
CA GLU A 13 7.06 0.81 -8.64
C GLU A 13 6.94 1.82 -7.50
N LEU A 14 6.84 1.36 -6.24
CA LEU A 14 6.82 2.24 -5.08
C LEU A 14 8.13 3.04 -4.97
N ALA A 15 9.28 2.41 -5.23
CA ALA A 15 10.57 3.09 -5.23
C ALA A 15 10.62 4.22 -6.28
N ALA A 16 10.13 3.98 -7.48
CA ALA A 16 10.06 4.99 -8.54
C ALA A 16 9.18 6.17 -8.12
N VAL A 17 7.97 5.90 -7.62
CA VAL A 17 7.03 6.94 -7.18
C VAL A 17 7.58 7.75 -6.01
N LEU A 18 8.19 7.09 -5.00
CA LEU A 18 8.79 7.77 -3.85
C LEU A 18 9.94 8.70 -4.26
N LYS A 19 10.74 8.30 -5.24
CA LYS A 19 11.80 9.14 -5.78
C LYS A 19 11.22 10.38 -6.46
N ASP A 20 10.25 10.19 -7.36
CA ASP A 20 9.68 11.31 -8.14
C ASP A 20 8.94 12.31 -7.23
N ILE A 21 8.17 11.82 -6.25
CA ILE A 21 7.45 12.70 -5.30
C ILE A 21 8.38 13.34 -4.27
N GLY A 22 9.47 12.66 -3.88
CA GLY A 22 10.54 13.21 -3.05
C GLY A 22 11.30 14.35 -3.73
N GLU A 23 11.62 14.19 -5.02
CA GLU A 23 12.22 15.23 -5.85
C GLU A 23 11.26 16.43 -5.98
N PHE A 24 9.98 16.18 -6.29
CA PHE A 24 8.96 17.24 -6.34
C PHE A 24 8.83 17.99 -5.00
N ALA A 25 8.74 17.29 -3.87
CA ALA A 25 8.65 17.91 -2.56
C ALA A 25 9.88 18.79 -2.26
N SER A 26 11.08 18.33 -2.64
CA SER A 26 12.31 19.10 -2.47
C SER A 26 12.32 20.37 -3.33
N GLU A 27 11.89 20.27 -4.60
CA GLU A 27 11.77 21.42 -5.51
C GLU A 27 10.80 22.48 -4.96
N GLN A 28 9.69 22.05 -4.34
CA GLN A 28 8.70 22.94 -3.73
C GLN A 28 9.08 23.42 -2.31
N ARG A 29 10.28 23.06 -1.81
CA ARG A 29 10.76 23.40 -0.46
C ARG A 29 9.87 22.86 0.67
N LEU A 30 9.33 21.67 0.45
CA LEU A 30 8.51 20.91 1.40
C LEU A 30 9.37 19.90 2.17
N ASP A 31 10.40 20.38 2.87
CA ASP A 31 11.47 19.54 3.45
C ASP A 31 10.96 18.45 4.39
N GLY A 32 9.85 18.69 5.10
CA GLY A 32 9.22 17.71 5.97
C GLY A 32 8.72 16.49 5.19
N PHE A 33 8.01 16.72 4.08
CA PHE A 33 7.50 15.66 3.23
C PHE A 33 8.61 14.97 2.44
N ALA A 34 9.59 15.75 1.93
CA ALA A 34 10.76 15.18 1.26
C ALA A 34 11.48 14.14 2.13
N LYS A 35 11.67 14.44 3.43
CA LYS A 35 12.26 13.50 4.40
C LYS A 35 11.40 12.27 4.66
N CYS A 36 10.07 12.39 4.65
CA CYS A 36 9.17 11.23 4.75
C CYS A 36 9.38 10.27 3.58
N PHE A 37 9.48 10.79 2.35
CA PHE A 37 9.68 9.98 1.14
C PHE A 37 11.09 9.37 1.06
N GLU A 38 12.12 10.13 1.45
CA GLU A 38 13.48 9.61 1.61
C GLU A 38 13.51 8.46 2.63
N ARG A 39 12.88 8.65 3.79
CA ARG A 39 12.80 7.61 4.81
C ARG A 39 12.06 6.36 4.30
N ALA A 40 10.97 6.55 3.56
CA ALA A 40 10.25 5.43 2.98
C ALA A 40 11.10 4.64 1.97
N LEU A 41 11.96 5.30 1.19
CA LEU A 41 12.93 4.64 0.31
C LEU A 41 13.97 3.85 1.09
N GLU A 42 14.49 4.38 2.20
CA GLU A 42 15.40 3.64 3.08
C GLU A 42 14.74 2.36 3.63
N ASP A 43 13.51 2.48 4.13
CA ASP A 43 12.76 1.36 4.71
C ASP A 43 12.42 0.29 3.67
N LEU A 44 12.28 0.67 2.39
CA LEU A 44 11.96 -0.23 1.28
C LEU A 44 13.12 -1.19 0.95
N PHE A 45 14.35 -0.83 1.28
CA PHE A 45 15.56 -1.61 1.05
C PHE A 45 16.30 -1.99 2.33
N ALA A 46 15.74 -1.68 3.50
CA ALA A 46 16.33 -2.05 4.77
C ALA A 46 16.42 -3.58 4.93
N GLU A 47 17.59 -4.07 5.35
CA GLU A 47 17.82 -5.48 5.70
C GLU A 47 17.53 -5.76 7.19
N SER A 48 17.04 -4.77 7.93
CA SER A 48 16.76 -4.83 9.37
C SER A 48 15.31 -5.18 9.70
N ASP A 49 15.02 -5.35 10.99
CA ASP A 49 13.66 -5.52 11.52
C ASP A 49 12.70 -4.35 11.12
N PHE A 50 11.40 -4.59 11.29
CA PHE A 50 10.31 -3.67 10.95
C PHE A 50 10.53 -2.25 11.52
N ASN A 51 10.70 -1.27 10.63
CA ASN A 51 11.05 0.12 10.96
C ASN A 51 9.83 1.05 11.11
N GLY A 52 8.60 0.53 10.98
CA GLY A 52 7.38 1.31 11.14
C GLY A 52 7.08 1.75 12.57
N PHE A 53 6.31 2.84 12.71
CA PHE A 53 5.82 3.33 14.01
C PHE A 53 4.96 2.27 14.72
N HIS A 54 4.13 1.56 13.96
CA HIS A 54 3.25 0.50 14.47
C HIS A 54 3.85 -0.88 14.22
N LYS A 55 4.74 -1.30 15.12
CA LYS A 55 5.44 -2.60 15.06
C LYS A 55 4.54 -3.81 15.25
N ASP A 56 3.30 -3.59 15.66
CA ASP A 56 2.28 -4.59 15.92
C ASP A 56 1.37 -4.90 14.71
N LEU A 57 1.48 -4.13 13.62
CA LEU A 57 0.66 -4.35 12.41
C LEU A 57 1.02 -5.62 11.65
N ALA A 58 2.22 -6.14 11.83
CA ALA A 58 2.69 -7.35 11.17
C ALA A 58 3.56 -8.17 12.12
N ASN A 59 3.41 -9.50 12.05
CA ASN A 59 4.37 -10.39 12.67
C ASN A 59 5.45 -10.72 11.63
N PRO A 60 6.70 -10.24 11.80
CA PRO A 60 7.78 -10.45 10.82
C PRO A 60 8.17 -11.93 10.65
N GLU A 61 7.81 -12.80 11.60
CA GLU A 61 8.03 -14.25 11.47
C GLU A 61 7.04 -14.94 10.50
N LEU A 62 5.94 -14.27 10.14
CA LEU A 62 4.84 -14.85 9.36
C LEU A 62 4.74 -14.32 7.92
N ILE A 63 5.56 -13.33 7.54
CA ILE A 63 5.56 -12.72 6.22
C ILE A 63 7.00 -12.60 5.68
N PRO A 64 7.20 -12.64 4.35
CA PRO A 64 8.52 -12.46 3.75
C PRO A 64 9.06 -11.05 4.00
N LEU A 65 10.39 -10.91 4.01
CA LEU A 65 11.09 -9.62 4.21
C LEU A 65 10.56 -8.52 3.28
N ILE A 66 10.29 -8.83 2.01
CA ILE A 66 9.78 -7.84 1.05
C ILE A 66 8.42 -7.26 1.47
N ALA A 67 7.56 -8.04 2.14
CA ALA A 67 6.30 -7.54 2.68
C ALA A 67 6.53 -6.62 3.88
N ILE A 68 7.50 -6.94 4.75
CA ILE A 68 7.93 -6.09 5.87
C ILE A 68 8.45 -4.74 5.34
N GLN A 69 9.28 -4.77 4.30
CA GLN A 69 9.83 -3.57 3.64
C GLN A 69 8.72 -2.70 3.06
N LEU A 70 7.77 -3.29 2.31
CA LEU A 70 6.62 -2.59 1.75
C LEU A 70 5.75 -1.93 2.83
N LEU A 71 5.47 -2.63 3.93
CA LEU A 71 4.67 -2.08 5.04
C LEU A 71 5.40 -0.99 5.82
N SER A 72 6.72 -1.10 5.96
CA SER A 72 7.54 -0.07 6.62
C SER A 72 7.58 1.19 5.78
N ALA A 73 7.87 1.06 4.47
CA ALA A 73 7.85 2.17 3.54
C ALA A 73 6.47 2.85 3.44
N ALA A 74 5.39 2.07 3.41
CA ALA A 74 4.03 2.58 3.38
C ALA A 74 3.70 3.45 4.61
N GLN A 75 4.15 3.06 5.81
CA GLN A 75 3.98 3.88 7.01
C GLN A 75 4.78 5.18 6.94
N SER A 76 6.04 5.11 6.52
CA SER A 76 6.92 6.28 6.42
C SER A 76 6.43 7.29 5.37
N ALA A 77 5.82 6.81 4.28
CA ALA A 77 5.24 7.65 3.23
C ALA A 77 3.76 8.03 3.47
N TRP A 78 3.15 7.61 4.59
CA TRP A 78 1.75 7.92 4.86
C TRP A 78 1.57 9.38 5.31
N VAL A 79 1.47 10.27 4.32
CA VAL A 79 1.37 11.72 4.51
C VAL A 79 -0.06 12.27 4.41
N PHE A 80 -1.05 11.38 4.28
CA PHE A 80 -2.45 11.72 4.00
C PHE A 80 -3.31 12.07 5.25
N GLY A 81 -2.72 12.17 6.44
CA GLY A 81 -3.45 12.57 7.66
C GLY A 81 -2.54 13.16 8.76
N GLY A 82 -3.07 14.05 9.60
CA GLY A 82 -2.34 14.73 10.69
C GLY A 82 -2.56 16.26 10.75
N MET A 83 -1.78 16.98 11.57
CA MET A 83 -1.71 18.46 11.57
C MET A 83 -0.79 18.93 10.44
N GLY A 84 -1.33 19.06 9.23
CA GLY A 84 -0.62 19.40 7.99
C GLY A 84 -0.50 18.20 7.07
N SER A 85 -1.61 17.75 6.48
CA SER A 85 -1.59 16.64 5.54
C SER A 85 -1.08 17.08 4.18
N TRP A 86 -0.47 16.15 3.44
CA TRP A 86 -0.09 16.38 2.05
C TRP A 86 -1.25 16.91 1.22
N ASN A 87 -2.46 16.38 1.45
CA ASN A 87 -3.69 16.76 0.75
C ASN A 87 -4.18 18.19 1.04
N ASP A 88 -3.62 18.88 2.02
CA ASP A 88 -3.95 20.27 2.32
C ASP A 88 -3.16 21.26 1.44
N LEU A 89 -2.21 20.76 0.65
CA LEU A 89 -1.40 21.57 -0.27
C LEU A 89 -2.18 21.91 -1.55
N GLY A 90 -1.84 23.06 -2.13
CA GLY A 90 -2.33 23.49 -3.42
C GLY A 90 -1.32 24.40 -4.11
N PHE A 91 -1.25 24.29 -5.43
CA PHE A 91 -0.33 24.99 -6.32
C PHE A 91 -1.09 25.60 -7.51
N GLU A 92 -0.36 26.25 -8.42
CA GLU A 92 -0.93 26.83 -9.64
C GLU A 92 -0.29 26.23 -10.89
N GLY A 93 -1.08 26.12 -11.97
CA GLY A 93 -0.62 25.69 -13.29
C GLY A 93 -0.03 24.28 -13.30
N GLU A 94 1.05 24.10 -14.08
CA GLU A 94 1.70 22.78 -14.27
C GLU A 94 2.21 22.16 -12.96
N VAL A 95 2.47 22.97 -11.92
CA VAL A 95 2.89 22.47 -10.60
C VAL A 95 1.72 21.76 -9.91
N GLN A 96 0.49 22.27 -10.07
CA GLN A 96 -0.71 21.62 -9.55
C GLN A 96 -0.95 20.28 -10.25
N ASP A 97 -0.82 20.24 -11.58
CA ASP A 97 -1.01 19.01 -12.35
C ASP A 97 0.00 17.93 -11.93
N ARG A 98 1.28 18.30 -11.77
CA ARG A 98 2.33 17.37 -11.30
C ARG A 98 2.07 16.92 -9.85
N TYR A 99 1.65 17.84 -8.98
CA TYR A 99 1.27 17.50 -7.61
C TYR A 99 0.14 16.47 -7.57
N GLU A 100 -0.95 16.69 -8.32
CA GLU A 100 -2.09 15.77 -8.37
C GLU A 100 -1.69 14.40 -8.92
N GLN A 101 -0.94 14.37 -10.04
CA GLN A 101 -0.46 13.13 -10.64
C GLN A 101 0.41 12.31 -9.68
N LEU A 102 1.37 12.94 -9.01
CA LEU A 102 2.26 12.26 -8.07
C LEU A 102 1.52 11.83 -6.80
N SER A 103 0.55 12.62 -6.34
CA SER A 103 -0.30 12.27 -5.19
C SER A 103 -1.16 11.04 -5.48
N GLU A 104 -1.78 10.99 -6.66
CA GLU A 104 -2.57 9.84 -7.11
C GLU A 104 -1.69 8.60 -7.27
N ALA A 105 -0.52 8.73 -7.91
CA ALA A 105 0.43 7.64 -8.06
C ALA A 105 0.85 7.08 -6.70
N LEU A 106 1.24 7.95 -5.76
CA LEU A 106 1.65 7.56 -4.40
C LEU A 106 0.51 6.86 -3.66
N TYR A 107 -0.68 7.44 -3.66
CA TYR A 107 -1.83 6.85 -2.98
C TYR A 107 -2.16 5.46 -3.57
N SER A 108 -2.19 5.34 -4.89
CA SER A 108 -2.46 4.07 -5.57
C SER A 108 -1.44 3.00 -5.20
N ILE A 109 -0.15 3.28 -5.34
CA ILE A 109 0.89 2.27 -5.13
C ILE A 109 1.05 1.89 -3.66
N ILE A 110 0.90 2.84 -2.72
CA ILE A 110 0.90 2.53 -1.27
C ILE A 110 -0.23 1.58 -0.92
N ASN A 111 -1.45 1.81 -1.41
CA ASN A 111 -2.58 0.93 -1.13
C ASN A 111 -2.36 -0.47 -1.73
N GLN A 112 -1.82 -0.56 -2.94
CA GLN A 112 -1.47 -1.84 -3.56
C GLN A 112 -0.37 -2.59 -2.78
N ALA A 113 0.67 -1.87 -2.33
CA ALA A 113 1.74 -2.39 -1.49
C ALA A 113 1.21 -2.95 -0.17
N ILE A 114 0.32 -2.21 0.52
CA ILE A 114 -0.33 -2.67 1.76
C ILE A 114 -1.13 -3.95 1.48
N VAL A 115 -2.00 -3.96 0.46
CA VAL A 115 -2.83 -5.12 0.12
C VAL A 115 -1.97 -6.34 -0.22
N GLY A 116 -0.93 -6.17 -1.04
CA GLY A 116 -0.03 -7.26 -1.43
C GLY A 116 0.75 -7.80 -0.23
N ALA A 117 1.35 -6.91 0.55
CA ALA A 117 2.15 -7.29 1.71
C ALA A 117 1.30 -7.98 2.79
N THR A 118 0.11 -7.47 3.12
CA THR A 118 -0.77 -8.09 4.14
C THR A 118 -1.26 -9.47 3.70
N ASN A 119 -1.58 -9.65 2.42
CA ASN A 119 -2.04 -10.95 1.90
C ASN A 119 -0.92 -11.98 1.69
N SER A 120 0.36 -11.60 1.83
CA SER A 120 1.49 -12.51 1.64
C SER A 120 1.56 -13.68 2.65
N SER A 121 0.86 -13.55 3.79
CA SER A 121 0.71 -14.62 4.78
C SER A 121 -0.50 -15.53 4.54
N ALA A 122 -1.41 -15.15 3.63
CA ALA A 122 -2.57 -15.96 3.34
C ALA A 122 -2.13 -17.26 2.66
N PRO A 123 -2.65 -18.42 3.08
CA PRO A 123 -2.40 -19.64 2.34
C PRO A 123 -2.87 -19.43 0.91
N GLN A 124 -1.97 -19.64 -0.05
CA GLN A 124 -2.28 -19.74 -1.46
C GLN A 124 -3.49 -20.68 -1.56
N LEU A 125 -4.69 -20.15 -1.84
CA LEU A 125 -5.85 -20.96 -2.18
C LEU A 125 -5.57 -21.50 -3.59
N ARG A 126 -4.59 -22.41 -3.66
CA ARG A 126 -4.35 -23.25 -4.82
C ARG A 126 -5.67 -23.90 -5.09
N SER A 127 -6.18 -23.68 -6.29
CA SER A 127 -7.36 -24.30 -6.85
C SER A 127 -7.24 -25.82 -6.80
N SER A 128 -7.52 -26.38 -5.63
CA SER A 128 -8.03 -27.73 -5.45
C SER A 128 -9.54 -27.69 -5.22
N VAL A 129 -10.24 -26.76 -5.90
CA VAL A 129 -11.61 -27.07 -6.31
C VAL A 129 -11.48 -28.05 -7.46
N GLY A 130 -11.21 -29.31 -7.12
CA GLY A 130 -11.62 -30.40 -7.96
C GLY A 130 -13.08 -30.16 -8.30
N VAL A 131 -13.38 -30.16 -9.60
CA VAL A 131 -14.74 -30.16 -10.14
C VAL A 131 -15.48 -31.34 -9.48
N ARG A 132 -16.17 -31.08 -8.36
CA ARG A 132 -17.24 -31.95 -7.90
C ARG A 132 -18.48 -31.47 -8.61
N ALA A 133 -18.79 -32.20 -9.67
CA ALA A 133 -20.06 -32.16 -10.36
C ALA A 133 -21.22 -32.26 -9.37
N ALA A 134 -22.25 -31.46 -9.65
CA ALA A 134 -23.66 -31.65 -9.36
C ALA A 134 -24.13 -31.85 -7.90
N GLY A 135 -24.96 -30.90 -7.43
CA GLY A 135 -26.09 -31.23 -6.57
C GLY A 135 -26.41 -30.23 -5.47
N GLY A 136 -27.42 -29.37 -5.69
CA GLY A 136 -28.20 -28.74 -4.61
C GLY A 136 -28.32 -27.21 -4.72
N ALA A 137 -29.36 -26.73 -5.38
CA ALA A 137 -29.74 -25.31 -5.34
C ALA A 137 -30.25 -24.94 -3.93
N ALA A 138 -29.45 -24.18 -3.18
CA ALA A 138 -29.88 -23.59 -1.91
C ALA A 138 -30.71 -22.32 -2.18
N LYS A 139 -31.98 -22.33 -1.78
CA LYS A 139 -32.88 -21.17 -1.87
C LYS A 139 -32.41 -20.04 -0.93
N GLN A 140 -32.01 -18.92 -1.50
CA GLN A 140 -31.75 -17.66 -0.80
C GLN A 140 -33.01 -17.20 -0.05
N ARG A 141 -32.92 -17.01 1.27
CA ARG A 141 -33.98 -16.39 2.07
C ARG A 141 -33.66 -14.91 2.26
N PRO A 142 -34.60 -14.00 1.99
CA PRO A 142 -34.32 -12.58 2.10
C PRO A 142 -34.19 -12.11 3.55
N TRP A 143 -33.25 -11.18 3.75
CA TRP A 143 -32.75 -10.69 5.04
C TRP A 143 -33.75 -9.83 5.84
N TRP A 144 -34.85 -9.39 5.23
CA TRP A 144 -35.89 -8.58 5.88
C TRP A 144 -36.91 -9.37 6.72
N LYS A 145 -36.72 -10.68 6.91
CA LYS A 145 -37.61 -11.54 7.74
C LYS A 145 -37.01 -11.93 9.11
N ILE A 146 -35.96 -11.26 9.58
CA ILE A 146 -35.27 -11.60 10.85
C ILE A 146 -35.65 -10.64 12.00
N PHE A 147 -36.32 -9.53 11.73
CA PHE A 147 -36.89 -8.66 12.77
C PHE A 147 -38.36 -8.35 12.44
N GLY A 148 -39.26 -9.08 13.09
CA GLY A 148 -40.71 -8.93 13.06
C GLY A 148 -41.33 -9.78 14.15
#